data_AF-A0A067RG44-F1
#
_entry.id   AF-A0A067RG44-F1
#
_cell.length_a   1.000
_cell.length_b   1.000
_cell.length_c   1.000
_cell.angle_alpha   90.00
_cell.angle_beta   90.00
_cell.angle_gamma   90.00
#
_symmetry.space_group_name_H-M   'P 1'
#
loop_
_entity.id
_entity.type
_entity.pdbx_description
1 polymer ?
#
loop_
_entity_poly.entity_id
_entity_poly.type
_entity_poly.pdbx_seq_one_letter_code
_entity_poly.pdbx_strand_id
1 'polypeptide(L)' 'MMTGYSYPHFIRALWTEQDKRTLQDLQVIYYGLQGMEALSPYRDSVLRSVAKTARYERHEANDVLY' A
#
# COMPACT_ATOMS: atom_id res chain seq x y z
N MET A 1 -4.36 1.08 -17.31
CA MET A 1 -3.26 0.14 -17.08
C MET A 1 -2.06 0.92 -16.56
N MET A 2 -1.77 0.83 -15.25
CA MET A 2 -0.67 1.56 -14.61
C MET A 2 0.09 0.64 -13.63
N THR A 3 0.22 -0.65 -13.98
CA THR A 3 0.62 -1.70 -13.03
C THR A 3 2.08 -2.15 -13.16
N GLY A 4 2.83 -1.72 -14.18
CA GLY A 4 4.21 -2.18 -14.39
C GLY A 4 5.30 -1.42 -13.64
N TYR A 5 5.22 -0.08 -13.58
CA TYR A 5 6.30 0.76 -13.05
C TYR A 5 6.05 1.29 -11.63
N SER A 6 4.81 1.25 -11.15
CA SER A 6 4.46 1.77 -9.82
C SER A 6 4.73 0.77 -8.70
N TYR A 7 4.82 -0.52 -9.02
CA TYR A 7 5.00 -1.60 -8.03
C TYR A 7 6.27 -1.46 -7.18
N PRO A 8 7.47 -1.19 -7.75
CA PRO A 8 8.68 -1.01 -6.95
C PRO A 8 8.59 0.18 -5.99
N HIS A 9 7.98 1.29 -6.42
CA HIS A 9 7.79 2.47 -5.59
C HIS A 9 6.74 2.24 -4.49
N PHE A 10 5.68 1.51 -4.80
CA PHE A 10 4.63 1.12 -3.86
C PHE A 10 5.19 0.22 -2.75
N ILE A 11 5.92 -0.83 -3.11
CA ILE A 11 6.56 -1.72 -2.12
C ILE A 11 7.60 -0.96 -1.28
N ARG A 12 8.43 -0.12 -1.93
CA ARG A 12 9.41 0.69 -1.21
C ARG A 12 8.75 1.63 -0.21
N ALA A 13 7.68 2.32 -0.60
CA ALA A 13 6.93 3.20 0.28
C ALA A 13 6.29 2.44 1.47
N LEU A 14 5.80 1.22 1.23
CA LEU A 14 5.25 0.35 2.29
C LEU A 14 6.32 -0.21 3.23
N TRP A 15 7.55 -0.41 2.76
CA TRP A 15 8.71 -0.78 3.57
C TRP A 15 9.22 0.34 4.45
N THR A 16 9.02 1.60 4.06
CA THR A 16 9.39 2.76 4.89
C THR A 16 8.58 2.74 6.19
N GLU A 17 9.26 2.96 7.32
CA GLU A 17 8.64 3.15 8.64
C GLU A 17 7.54 4.22 8.59
N GLN A 18 6.44 3.96 9.30
CA GLN A 18 5.23 4.79 9.26
C GLN A 18 5.52 6.25 9.62
N ASP A 19 6.42 6.50 10.58
CA ASP A 19 6.81 7.84 11.04
C ASP A 19 7.76 8.57 10.07
N LYS A 20 8.42 7.85 9.16
CA LYS A 20 9.39 8.41 8.21
C LYS A 20 8.82 8.56 6.79
N ARG A 21 7.55 8.19 6.57
CA ARG A 21 6.91 8.29 5.26
C ARG A 21 6.76 9.75 4.85
N THR A 22 7.23 10.05 3.65
CA THR A 22 7.03 11.36 3.02
C THR A 22 5.60 11.49 2.49
N LEU A 23 5.19 12.71 2.18
CA LEU A 23 3.90 12.94 1.52
C LEU A 23 3.79 12.20 0.18
N GLN A 24 4.92 12.07 -0.54
CA GLN A 24 5.00 11.34 -1.80
C GLN A 24 4.75 9.84 -1.57
N ASP A 25 5.35 9.25 -0.52
CA ASP A 25 5.12 7.84 -0.17
C ASP A 25 3.64 7.58 0.15
N LEU A 26 3.01 8.45 0.93
CA LEU A 26 1.58 8.35 1.24
C LEU A 26 0.69 8.43 0.00
N GLN A 27 1.05 9.27 -0.97
CA GLN A 27 0.33 9.37 -2.24
C GLN A 27 0.50 8.11 -3.09
N VAL A 28 1.73 7.59 -3.20
CA VAL A 28 2.01 6.35 -3.94
C VAL A 28 1.24 5.18 -3.33
N ILE A 29 1.24 5.05 -2.00
CA ILE A 29 0.48 4.00 -1.30
C ILE A 29 -1.01 4.18 -1.55
N TYR A 30 -1.53 5.40 -1.37
CA TYR A 30 -2.95 5.69 -1.57
C TYR A 30 -3.43 5.32 -2.99
N TYR A 31 -2.70 5.72 -4.04
CA TYR A 31 -3.09 5.39 -5.42
C TYR A 31 -2.96 3.89 -5.70
N GLY A 32 -1.98 3.21 -5.10
CA GLY A 32 -1.87 1.75 -5.16
C GLY A 32 -3.07 1.05 -4.51
N LEU A 33 -3.50 1.50 -3.33
CA LEU A 33 -4.68 0.97 -2.63
C LEU A 33 -5.99 1.25 -3.38
N GLN A 34 -6.13 2.45 -3.96
CA GLN A 34 -7.30 2.83 -4.75
C GLN A 34 -7.46 1.96 -6.01
N GLY A 35 -6.35 1.45 -6.56
CA GLY A 35 -6.35 0.53 -7.69
C GLY A 35 -6.72 -0.92 -7.33
N MET A 36 -6.88 -1.26 -6.05
CA MET A 36 -7.23 -2.61 -5.61
C MET A 36 -8.75 -2.79 -5.57
N GLU A 37 -9.25 -3.78 -6.29
CA GLU A 37 -10.68 -4.09 -6.35
C GLU A 37 -11.29 -4.35 -4.97
N ALA A 38 -10.56 -5.09 -4.10
CA ALA A 38 -10.97 -5.37 -2.73
C ALA A 38 -11.15 -4.10 -1.86
N LEU A 39 -10.49 -3.00 -2.23
CA LEU A 39 -10.54 -1.74 -1.50
C LEU A 39 -11.41 -0.67 -2.18
N SER A 40 -11.93 -0.95 -3.37
CA SER A 40 -12.81 -0.05 -4.13
C SER A 40 -14.06 0.46 -3.36
N PRO A 41 -14.73 -0.31 -2.49
CA PRO A 41 -15.93 0.19 -1.79
C PRO A 41 -15.63 1.16 -0.63
N TYR A 42 -14.37 1.29 -0.21
CA TYR A 42 -14.02 2.14 0.93
C TYR A 42 -13.86 3.61 0.53
N ARG A 43 -14.21 4.51 1.44
CA ARG A 43 -14.05 5.97 1.25
C ARG A 43 -12.59 6.39 1.29
N ASP A 44 -12.29 7.51 0.65
CA ASP A 44 -10.93 8.09 0.63
C ASP A 44 -10.35 8.32 2.04
N SER A 45 -11.17 8.68 3.01
CA SER A 45 -10.73 8.86 4.41
C SER A 45 -10.18 7.57 5.01
N VAL A 46 -10.78 6.44 4.67
CA VAL A 46 -10.33 5.11 5.10
C VAL A 46 -9.04 4.77 4.38
N LEU A 47 -8.98 4.93 3.05
CA LEU A 47 -7.79 4.65 2.26
C LEU A 47 -6.59 5.48 2.73
N ARG A 48 -6.79 6.76 3.07
CA ARG A 48 -5.75 7.64 3.64
C ARG A 48 -5.29 7.21 5.03
N SER A 49 -6.19 6.65 5.82
CA SER A 49 -5.86 6.10 7.15
C SER A 49 -5.03 4.83 7.00
N VAL A 50 -5.45 3.93 6.09
CA VAL A 50 -4.70 2.72 5.74
C VAL A 50 -3.34 3.05 5.14
N ALA A 51 -3.22 4.07 4.27
CA ALA A 51 -1.94 4.47 3.70
C ALA A 51 -0.88 4.87 4.75
N LYS A 52 -1.32 5.37 5.92
CA LYS A 52 -0.44 5.72 7.04
C LYS A 52 0.02 4.50 7.85
N THR A 53 -0.81 3.47 7.97
CA THR A 53 -0.56 2.32 8.87
C THR A 53 -0.17 1.04 8.15
N ALA A 54 -0.47 0.90 6.85
CA ALA A 54 -0.22 -0.30 6.06
C ALA A 54 1.26 -0.67 6.05
N ARG A 55 1.56 -1.97 6.07
CA ARG A 55 2.90 -2.53 5.97
C ARG A 55 2.92 -3.58 4.87
N TYR A 56 4.03 -3.70 4.18
CA TYR A 56 4.22 -4.78 3.22
C TYR A 56 4.90 -5.97 3.91
N GLU A 57 4.26 -7.13 3.79
CA GLU A 57 4.80 -8.41 4.21
C GLU A 57 4.90 -9.33 2.99
N ARG A 58 6.00 -10.06 2.88
CA ARG A 58 6.19 -11.07 1.85
C ARG A 58 6.17 -12.43 2.50
N HIS A 59 5.28 -13.29 2.01
CA HIS A 59 5.08 -14.65 2.48
C HIS A 59 5.44 -15.62 1.37
N GLU A 60 6.08 -16.72 1.73
CA GLU A 60 6.41 -17.80 0.81
C GLU A 60 5.22 -18.78 0.69
N ALA A 61 5.29 -19.67 -0.30
CA ALA A 61 4.25 -20.69 -0.44
C ALA A 61 4.21 -21.59 0.81
N ASN A 62 3.00 -21.87 1.29
CA ASN A 62 2.70 -22.65 2.50
C ASN A 62 2.92 -21.92 3.84
N ASP A 63 3.19 -20.61 3.85
CA ASP A 63 3.13 -19.85 5.10
C ASP A 63 1.68 -19.79 5.62
N VAL A 64 1.49 -20.29 6.84
CA VAL A 64 0.20 -20.22 7.55
C VAL A 64 0.13 -18.86 8.24
N LEU A 65 -0.82 -18.03 7.81
CA LEU A 65 -0.96 -16.66 8.33
C LEU A 65 -1.74 -16.61 9.65
N TYR A 66 -2.81 -17.38 9.77
CA TYR A 66 -3.67 -17.52 10.95
C TYR A 66 -4.75 -18.59 10.74
#